data_AF-A0A368K9Q2-F1
#
_entry.id   AF-A0A368K9Q2-F1
#
_cell.length_a   1.000
_cell.length_b   1.000
_cell.length_c   1.000
_cell.angle_alpha   90.00
_cell.angle_beta   90.00
_cell.angle_gamma   90.00
#
_symmetry.space_group_name_H-M   'P 1'
#
loop_
_entity.id
_entity.type
_entity.pdbx_description
1 polymer ?
#
loop_
_entity_poly.entity_id
_entity_poly.type
_entity_poly.pdbx_seq_one_letter_code
_entity_poly.pdbx_strand_id
1 'polypeptide(L)'
;MLRRIKDVWTGSEPVEFASAFGMDESVERLRAATRRWSFPFATQECAAGTVRENRVSLQRVIPMVGNSFKPFFIGRFERRQGKVVLRGRFTMMLLVKVFMAFWFGMLALFAVAGSVAATASPKAVMFPLAAVGMMGFGVGLTALGRWFSRNDPAWLTDVICTALRAPSDTTAPGRNAATAGHAATGKTPAFIYAMTGLFVLFGLLGLVSAITGIQTYRGGLGGSVITHYANDTLRMVAGAGSIAMLLVAYGIYRRMLFAWRAGFVLLAASMAYSVIDPFVRTDLGDARVPALAFGGFSVVIGVFWARWWHAQRDHFHD
;
A
#
# COMPACT_ATOMS: atom_id res chain seq x y z
N MET A 1 7.10 1.27 -23.38
CA MET A 1 7.13 2.15 -22.18
C MET A 1 6.07 3.26 -22.25
N LEU A 2 5.98 4.01 -23.37
CA LEU A 2 5.01 5.11 -23.56
C LEU A 2 3.54 4.74 -23.35
N ARG A 3 3.07 3.57 -23.83
CA ARG A 3 1.69 3.10 -23.60
C ARG A 3 1.36 2.99 -22.12
N ARG A 4 2.26 2.42 -21.30
CA ARG A 4 2.07 2.32 -19.84
C ARG A 4 1.96 3.69 -19.17
N ILE A 5 2.80 4.65 -19.58
CA ILE A 5 2.73 6.02 -19.06
C ILE A 5 1.40 6.66 -19.45
N LYS A 6 1.00 6.55 -20.72
CA LYS A 6 -0.30 7.03 -21.19
C LYS A 6 -1.43 6.41 -20.36
N ASP A 7 -1.44 5.10 -20.14
CA ASP A 7 -2.46 4.41 -19.36
C ASP A 7 -2.52 4.88 -17.88
N VAL A 8 -1.39 5.29 -17.30
CA VAL A 8 -1.36 5.95 -15.97
C VAL A 8 -2.20 7.23 -15.99
N TRP A 9 -1.97 8.06 -17.01
CA TRP A 9 -2.56 9.40 -17.09
C TRP A 9 -3.99 9.39 -17.62
N THR A 10 -4.28 8.55 -18.62
CA THR A 10 -5.58 8.51 -19.31
C THR A 10 -6.54 7.48 -18.75
N GLY A 11 -6.06 6.52 -17.96
CA GLY A 11 -6.81 5.33 -17.54
C GLY A 11 -6.71 4.17 -18.53
N SER A 12 -7.35 3.06 -18.18
CA SER A 12 -7.49 1.88 -19.03
C SER A 12 -8.26 2.19 -20.31
N GLU A 13 -8.20 1.26 -21.26
CA GLU A 13 -9.14 1.24 -22.38
C GLU A 13 -10.59 1.27 -21.85
N PRO A 14 -11.51 1.95 -22.58
CA PRO A 14 -12.91 1.98 -22.21
C PRO A 14 -13.49 0.58 -22.11
N VAL A 15 -14.25 0.34 -21.04
CA VAL A 15 -14.99 -0.91 -20.81
C VAL A 15 -16.49 -0.62 -20.83
N GLU A 16 -17.25 -1.60 -21.31
CA GLU A 16 -18.70 -1.53 -21.46
C GLU A 16 -19.34 -2.74 -20.77
N PHE A 17 -20.37 -2.48 -19.96
CA PHE A 17 -21.14 -3.50 -19.27
C PHE A 17 -22.59 -3.38 -19.71
N ALA A 18 -23.08 -4.36 -20.46
CA ALA A 18 -24.49 -4.42 -20.84
C ALA A 18 -25.34 -4.75 -19.61
N SER A 19 -26.46 -4.05 -19.44
CA SER A 19 -27.46 -4.38 -18.45
C SER A 19 -28.60 -5.17 -19.08
N ALA A 20 -29.13 -6.13 -18.32
CA ALA A 20 -30.36 -6.84 -18.65
C ALA A 20 -31.63 -6.03 -18.32
N PHE A 21 -31.50 -4.85 -17.69
CA PHE A 21 -32.61 -4.09 -17.14
C PHE A 21 -32.81 -2.74 -17.81
N GLY A 22 -33.95 -2.11 -17.50
CA GLY A 22 -34.20 -0.71 -17.83
C GLY A 22 -33.24 0.23 -17.10
N MET A 23 -33.20 1.51 -17.50
CA MET A 23 -32.23 2.49 -17.00
C MET A 23 -32.31 2.66 -15.47
N ASP A 24 -33.50 2.93 -14.96
CA ASP A 24 -33.71 3.21 -13.53
C ASP A 24 -33.40 1.99 -12.68
N GLU A 25 -33.84 0.81 -13.12
CA GLU A 25 -33.55 -0.46 -12.43
C GLU A 25 -32.04 -0.79 -12.45
N SER A 26 -31.35 -0.54 -13.57
CA SER A 26 -29.90 -0.73 -13.67
C SER A 26 -29.13 0.13 -12.67
N VAL A 27 -29.53 1.40 -12.58
CA VAL A 27 -28.95 2.37 -11.64
C VAL A 27 -29.22 1.93 -10.21
N GLU A 28 -30.44 1.53 -9.89
CA GLU A 28 -30.82 1.15 -8.53
C GLU A 28 -30.18 -0.16 -8.09
N ARG A 29 -30.07 -1.17 -8.96
CA ARG A 29 -29.38 -2.44 -8.66
C ARG A 29 -27.89 -2.22 -8.41
N LEU A 30 -27.22 -1.43 -9.26
CA LEU A 30 -25.81 -1.12 -9.04
C LEU A 30 -25.62 -0.26 -7.78
N ARG A 31 -26.55 0.64 -7.49
CA ARG A 31 -26.55 1.40 -6.23
C ARG A 31 -26.71 0.48 -5.03
N ALA A 32 -27.63 -0.47 -5.06
CA ALA A 32 -27.83 -1.44 -3.99
C ALA A 32 -26.59 -2.34 -3.75
N ALA A 33 -25.85 -2.67 -4.81
CA ALA A 33 -24.60 -3.41 -4.72
C ALA A 33 -23.40 -2.57 -4.24
N THR A 34 -23.57 -1.26 -4.01
CA THR A 34 -22.48 -0.34 -3.67
C THR A 34 -22.77 0.43 -2.38
N ARG A 35 -21.74 0.61 -1.54
CA ARG A 35 -21.84 1.42 -0.33
C ARG A 35 -21.60 2.90 -0.65
N ARG A 36 -22.33 3.78 0.03
CA ARG A 36 -22.13 5.23 -0.07
C ARG A 36 -20.84 5.64 0.66
N TRP A 37 -20.18 6.71 0.18
CA TRP A 37 -18.90 7.23 0.72
C TRP A 37 -18.88 7.56 2.21
N SER A 38 -20.05 7.70 2.86
CA SER A 38 -20.20 8.24 4.22
C SER A 38 -19.88 7.26 5.35
N PHE A 39 -19.35 6.07 5.07
CA PHE A 39 -18.93 5.14 6.13
C PHE A 39 -17.40 5.09 6.24
N PRO A 40 -16.80 5.84 7.19
CA PRO A 40 -15.35 5.86 7.42
C PRO A 40 -14.77 4.52 7.89
N PHE A 41 -15.62 3.52 8.16
CA PHE A 41 -15.24 2.24 8.75
C PHE A 41 -15.93 1.07 8.03
N ALA A 42 -15.62 0.88 6.75
CA ALA A 42 -15.91 -0.42 6.14
C ALA A 42 -15.18 -1.50 6.97
N THR A 43 -15.94 -2.36 7.64
CA THR A 43 -15.43 -3.52 8.39
C THR A 43 -15.15 -4.70 7.48
N GLN A 44 -15.71 -4.67 6.28
CA GLN A 44 -15.57 -5.69 5.24
C GLN A 44 -15.22 -5.04 3.90
N GLU A 45 -14.61 -5.82 3.03
CA GLU A 45 -14.34 -5.43 1.66
C GLU A 45 -15.65 -5.10 0.92
N CYS A 46 -15.72 -3.94 0.28
CA CYS A 46 -16.91 -3.54 -0.49
C CYS A 46 -16.59 -2.63 -1.67
N ALA A 47 -17.55 -2.52 -2.59
CA ALA A 47 -17.54 -1.50 -3.63
C ALA A 47 -18.17 -0.24 -3.03
N ALA A 48 -17.43 0.86 -2.98
CA ALA A 48 -17.93 2.13 -2.46
C ALA A 48 -17.87 3.22 -3.53
N GLY A 49 -18.87 4.08 -3.57
CA GLY A 49 -18.98 4.98 -4.70
C GLY A 49 -20.22 5.85 -4.79
N THR A 50 -20.29 6.54 -5.93
CA THR A 50 -21.47 7.28 -6.38
C THR A 50 -22.04 6.54 -7.58
N VAL A 51 -23.33 6.22 -7.54
CA VAL A 51 -24.06 5.61 -8.65
C VAL A 51 -25.24 6.49 -9.03
N ARG A 52 -25.13 7.14 -10.19
CA ARG A 52 -26.17 7.92 -10.87
C ARG A 52 -26.11 7.58 -12.36
N GLU A 53 -27.21 7.82 -13.08
CA GLU A 53 -27.27 7.62 -14.54
C GLU A 53 -26.11 8.30 -15.26
N ASN A 54 -25.96 9.62 -15.08
CA ASN A 54 -24.92 10.41 -15.75
C ASN A 54 -23.52 10.26 -15.15
N ARG A 55 -23.38 9.59 -14.00
CA ARG A 55 -22.09 9.47 -13.31
C ARG A 55 -22.06 8.27 -12.37
N VAL A 56 -21.19 7.34 -12.70
CA VAL A 56 -20.80 6.21 -11.86
C VAL A 56 -19.32 6.38 -11.49
N SER A 57 -19.00 6.31 -10.20
CA SER A 57 -17.65 6.36 -9.67
C SER A 57 -17.51 5.35 -8.55
N LEU A 58 -16.84 4.23 -8.80
CA LEU A 58 -16.71 3.12 -7.85
C LEU A 58 -15.24 2.83 -7.55
N GLN A 59 -14.96 2.45 -6.31
CA GLN A 59 -13.68 1.94 -5.87
C GLN A 59 -13.89 0.71 -4.99
N ARG A 60 -12.91 -0.19 -4.99
CA ARG A 60 -12.81 -1.23 -3.97
C ARG A 60 -12.30 -0.60 -2.68
N VAL A 61 -13.01 -0.78 -1.58
CA VAL A 61 -12.58 -0.37 -0.24
C VAL A 61 -12.24 -1.64 0.52
N ILE A 62 -10.97 -1.75 0.87
CA ILE A 62 -10.47 -2.80 1.76
C ILE A 62 -10.27 -2.12 3.13
N PRO A 63 -10.86 -2.65 4.21
CA PRO A 63 -10.71 -2.09 5.54
C PRO A 63 -9.24 -1.81 5.85
N MET A 64 -8.95 -0.58 6.26
CA MET A 64 -7.64 -0.18 6.81
C MET A 64 -6.47 -0.22 5.82
N VAL A 65 -6.74 -0.44 4.54
CA VAL A 65 -5.77 -0.33 3.46
C VAL A 65 -6.08 0.92 2.65
N GLY A 66 -5.32 1.98 2.92
CA GLY A 66 -5.33 3.20 2.12
C GLY A 66 -4.36 3.06 0.95
N ASN A 67 -4.86 3.19 -0.27
CA ASN A 67 -4.01 3.26 -1.46
C ASN A 67 -4.55 4.33 -2.40
N SER A 68 -3.90 5.50 -2.43
CA SER A 68 -4.29 6.61 -3.31
C SER A 68 -4.06 6.28 -4.79
N PHE A 69 -3.20 5.30 -5.10
CA PHE A 69 -2.88 4.89 -6.47
C PHE A 69 -3.82 3.81 -7.03
N LYS A 70 -4.82 3.36 -6.25
CA LYS A 70 -5.77 2.34 -6.70
C LYS A 70 -6.68 2.86 -7.82
N PRO A 71 -7.14 1.99 -8.73
CA PRO A 71 -8.04 2.38 -9.80
C PRO A 71 -9.47 2.58 -9.29
N PHE A 72 -10.13 3.59 -9.86
CA PHE A 72 -11.56 3.85 -9.74
C PHE A 72 -12.21 3.50 -11.08
N PHE A 73 -13.36 2.84 -11.05
CA PHE A 73 -14.22 2.80 -12.22
C PHE A 73 -14.95 4.13 -12.34
N ILE A 74 -14.74 4.87 -13.43
CA ILE A 74 -15.44 6.12 -13.73
C ILE A 74 -16.19 5.95 -15.05
N GLY A 75 -17.51 6.13 -15.03
CA GLY A 75 -18.37 5.90 -16.19
C GLY A 75 -19.73 6.56 -16.07
N ARG A 76 -20.64 6.19 -16.98
CA ARG A 76 -22.05 6.61 -16.99
C ARG A 76 -22.89 5.56 -17.73
N PHE A 77 -24.17 5.50 -17.43
CA PHE A 77 -25.12 4.70 -18.19
C PHE A 77 -25.49 5.42 -19.50
N GLU A 78 -25.62 4.67 -20.58
CA GLU A 78 -26.02 5.13 -21.90
C GLU A 78 -27.08 4.18 -22.47
N ARG A 79 -28.07 4.70 -23.20
CA ARG A 79 -28.95 3.87 -24.04
C ARG A 79 -28.34 3.72 -25.42
N ARG A 80 -28.10 2.49 -25.86
CA ARG A 80 -27.62 2.15 -27.21
C ARG A 80 -28.48 1.05 -27.80
N GLN A 81 -29.09 1.31 -28.96
CA GLN A 81 -29.88 0.32 -29.70
C GLN A 81 -30.94 -0.38 -28.83
N GLY A 82 -31.65 0.39 -28.00
CA GLY A 82 -32.66 -0.14 -27.08
C GLY A 82 -32.12 -0.87 -25.84
N LYS A 83 -30.80 -0.99 -25.68
CA LYS A 83 -30.15 -1.60 -24.51
C LYS A 83 -29.50 -0.55 -23.62
N VAL A 84 -29.50 -0.81 -22.31
CA VAL A 84 -28.78 0.01 -21.34
C VAL A 84 -27.36 -0.53 -21.19
N VAL A 85 -26.37 0.34 -21.34
CA VAL A 85 -24.94 0.00 -21.25
C VAL A 85 -24.28 0.95 -20.26
N LEU A 86 -23.57 0.41 -19.28
CA LEU A 86 -22.67 1.17 -18.42
C LEU A 86 -21.30 1.26 -19.10
N ARG A 87 -20.93 2.45 -19.56
CA ARG A 87 -19.66 2.72 -20.24
C ARG A 87 -18.73 3.52 -19.35
N GLY A 88 -17.48 3.11 -19.24
CA GLY A 88 -16.50 3.79 -18.39
C GLY A 88 -15.08 3.32 -18.60
N ARG A 89 -14.21 3.62 -17.64
CA ARG A 89 -12.82 3.14 -17.62
C ARG A 89 -12.31 3.05 -16.19
N PHE A 90 -11.28 2.22 -16.00
CA PHE A 90 -10.54 2.15 -14.74
C PHE A 90 -9.41 3.19 -14.75
N THR A 91 -9.44 4.13 -13.82
CA THR A 91 -8.47 5.22 -13.78
C THR A 91 -8.21 5.71 -12.37
N MET A 92 -7.05 6.30 -12.15
CA MET A 92 -6.70 6.90 -10.85
C MET A 92 -7.50 8.19 -10.61
N MET A 93 -7.72 8.56 -9.35
CA MET A 93 -8.35 9.84 -9.02
C MET A 93 -7.62 11.02 -9.66
N LEU A 94 -8.38 12.00 -10.17
CA LEU A 94 -7.82 13.20 -10.81
C LEU A 94 -6.89 13.96 -9.87
N LEU A 95 -7.27 14.09 -8.58
CA LEU A 95 -6.46 14.76 -7.58
C LEU A 95 -5.06 14.14 -7.47
N VAL A 96 -4.96 12.81 -7.47
CA VAL A 96 -3.68 12.11 -7.37
C VAL A 96 -2.86 12.32 -8.64
N LYS A 97 -3.47 12.31 -9.82
CA LYS A 97 -2.78 12.64 -11.06
C LYS A 97 -2.22 14.06 -11.04
N VAL A 98 -3.03 15.05 -10.65
CA VAL A 98 -2.60 16.46 -10.55
C VAL A 98 -1.47 16.61 -9.54
N PHE A 99 -1.60 15.99 -8.37
CA PHE A 99 -0.54 15.98 -7.35
C PHE A 99 0.76 15.37 -7.89
N MET A 100 0.70 14.20 -8.55
CA MET A 100 1.89 13.57 -9.11
C MET A 100 2.51 14.40 -10.24
N ALA A 101 1.69 15.05 -11.08
CA ALA A 101 2.17 15.94 -12.16
C ALA A 101 2.91 17.13 -11.57
N PHE A 102 2.31 17.78 -10.58
CA PHE A 102 2.90 18.89 -9.86
C PHE A 102 4.20 18.49 -9.17
N TRP A 103 4.19 17.38 -8.43
CA TRP A 103 5.36 16.87 -7.71
C TRP A 103 6.52 16.54 -8.64
N PHE A 104 6.28 15.78 -9.72
CA PHE A 104 7.33 15.48 -10.69
C PHE A 104 7.79 16.73 -11.44
N GLY A 105 6.89 17.67 -11.74
CA GLY A 105 7.23 18.96 -12.35
C GLY A 105 8.17 19.79 -11.47
N MET A 106 7.89 19.87 -10.16
CA MET A 106 8.78 20.53 -9.21
C MET A 106 10.14 19.84 -9.10
N LEU A 107 10.17 18.51 -9.02
CA LEU A 107 11.43 17.77 -9.00
C LEU A 107 12.24 18.01 -10.28
N ALA A 108 11.58 18.14 -11.43
CA ALA A 108 12.26 18.41 -12.69
C ALA A 108 12.85 19.81 -12.71
N LEU A 109 12.09 20.80 -12.23
CA LEU A 109 12.58 22.17 -12.06
C LEU A 109 13.78 22.21 -11.12
N PHE A 110 13.74 21.51 -9.99
CA PHE A 110 14.86 21.42 -9.04
C PHE A 110 16.06 20.70 -9.62
N ALA A 111 15.87 19.66 -10.42
CA ALA A 111 16.95 18.99 -11.12
C ALA A 111 17.64 19.93 -12.13
N VAL A 112 16.87 20.74 -12.89
CA VAL A 112 17.43 21.72 -13.82
C VAL A 112 18.14 22.85 -13.07
N ALA A 113 17.49 23.48 -12.10
CA ALA A 113 18.08 24.56 -11.30
C ALA A 113 19.33 24.10 -10.54
N GLY A 114 19.30 22.89 -9.97
CA GLY A 114 20.44 22.26 -9.32
C GLY A 114 21.59 21.99 -10.27
N SER A 115 21.29 21.54 -11.50
CA SER A 115 22.29 21.35 -12.55
C SER A 115 22.93 22.68 -12.97
N VAL A 116 22.16 23.75 -13.09
CA VAL A 116 22.69 25.11 -13.36
C VAL A 116 23.55 25.59 -12.20
N ALA A 117 23.10 25.44 -10.95
CA ALA A 117 23.88 25.83 -9.78
C ALA A 117 25.20 25.03 -9.66
N ALA A 118 25.20 23.77 -10.10
CA ALA A 118 26.37 22.91 -10.10
C ALA A 118 27.49 23.40 -11.03
N THR A 119 27.19 24.20 -12.05
CA THR A 119 28.22 24.81 -12.91
C THR A 119 28.99 25.91 -12.19
N ALA A 120 28.35 26.59 -11.23
CA ALA A 120 28.96 27.65 -10.41
C ALA A 120 29.59 27.10 -9.12
N SER A 121 29.06 25.99 -8.57
CA SER A 121 29.57 25.38 -7.35
C SER A 121 29.51 23.85 -7.41
N PRO A 122 30.66 23.15 -7.40
CA PRO A 122 30.68 21.68 -7.40
C PRO A 122 29.94 21.05 -6.21
N LYS A 123 29.81 21.77 -5.09
CA LYS A 123 29.05 21.30 -3.90
C LYS A 123 27.55 21.16 -4.18
N ALA A 124 27.02 21.83 -5.20
CA ALA A 124 25.61 21.78 -5.57
C ALA A 124 25.23 20.53 -6.39
N VAL A 125 26.20 19.71 -6.85
CA VAL A 125 25.96 18.48 -7.64
C VAL A 125 25.05 17.48 -6.92
N MET A 126 25.02 17.49 -5.59
CA MET A 126 24.13 16.61 -4.82
C MET A 126 22.65 16.95 -5.00
N PHE A 127 22.32 18.21 -5.32
CA PHE A 127 20.95 18.68 -5.45
C PHE A 127 20.21 18.05 -6.66
N PRO A 128 20.74 18.08 -7.90
CA PRO A 128 20.10 17.39 -9.02
C PRO A 128 20.09 15.87 -8.84
N LEU A 129 21.13 15.28 -8.23
CA LEU A 129 21.14 13.85 -7.91
C LEU A 129 20.03 13.46 -6.93
N ALA A 130 19.83 14.25 -5.87
CA ALA A 130 18.75 14.05 -4.93
C ALA A 130 17.37 14.19 -5.59
N ALA A 131 17.18 15.19 -6.46
CA ALA A 131 15.94 15.37 -7.21
C ALA A 131 15.64 14.16 -8.12
N VAL A 132 16.63 13.66 -8.87
CA VAL A 132 16.50 12.48 -9.73
C VAL A 132 16.22 11.22 -8.89
N GLY A 133 16.94 11.04 -7.77
CA GLY A 133 16.69 9.93 -6.85
C GLY A 133 15.26 9.94 -6.30
N MET A 134 14.77 11.11 -5.90
CA MET A 134 13.40 11.28 -5.41
C MET A 134 12.34 11.05 -6.51
N MET A 135 12.63 11.40 -7.76
CA MET A 135 11.76 11.03 -8.89
C MET A 135 11.70 9.51 -9.06
N GLY A 136 12.84 8.83 -9.05
CA GLY A 136 12.91 7.38 -9.15
C GLY A 136 12.10 6.71 -8.04
N PHE A 137 12.23 7.22 -6.82
CA PHE A 137 11.42 6.79 -5.68
C PHE A 137 9.92 6.99 -5.93
N GLY A 138 9.49 8.16 -6.41
CA GLY A 138 8.09 8.43 -6.73
C GLY A 138 7.50 7.51 -7.80
N VAL A 139 8.28 7.20 -8.83
CA VAL A 139 7.89 6.23 -9.86
C VAL A 139 7.74 4.83 -9.25
N GLY A 140 8.71 4.41 -8.43
CA GLY A 140 8.67 3.13 -7.72
C GLY A 140 7.47 3.01 -6.79
N LEU A 141 7.19 4.05 -6.00
CA LEU A 141 6.05 4.11 -5.08
C LEU A 141 4.71 4.00 -5.84
N THR A 142 4.57 4.72 -6.95
CA THR A 142 3.37 4.66 -7.80
C THR A 142 3.19 3.28 -8.42
N ALA A 143 4.27 2.68 -8.92
CA ALA A 143 4.24 1.34 -9.50
C ALA A 143 3.85 0.29 -8.44
N LEU A 144 4.41 0.39 -7.24
CA LEU A 144 4.10 -0.49 -6.12
C LEU A 144 2.64 -0.34 -5.67
N GLY A 145 2.15 0.89 -5.52
CA GLY A 145 0.75 1.16 -5.21
C GLY A 145 -0.20 0.56 -6.24
N ARG A 146 0.11 0.70 -7.54
CA ARG A 146 -0.68 0.06 -8.60
C ARG A 146 -0.62 -1.47 -8.55
N TRP A 147 0.55 -2.03 -8.26
CA TRP A 147 0.75 -3.46 -8.18
C TRP A 147 -0.08 -4.10 -7.05
N PHE A 148 -0.21 -3.41 -5.90
CA PHE A 148 -1.08 -3.83 -4.81
C PHE A 148 -2.56 -3.84 -5.19
N SER A 149 -2.98 -2.96 -6.10
CA SER A 149 -4.36 -2.85 -6.58
C SER A 149 -4.60 -3.49 -7.95
N ARG A 150 -3.70 -4.37 -8.42
CA ARG A 150 -3.80 -4.96 -9.78
C ARG A 150 -5.05 -5.80 -10.01
N ASN A 151 -5.63 -6.34 -8.95
CA ASN A 151 -6.84 -7.17 -9.00
C ASN A 151 -8.13 -6.35 -8.83
N ASP A 152 -8.04 -5.08 -8.43
CA ASP A 152 -9.21 -4.25 -8.13
C ASP A 152 -10.11 -4.03 -9.37
N PRO A 153 -9.59 -3.83 -10.61
CA PRO A 153 -10.43 -3.74 -11.81
C PRO A 153 -11.23 -5.01 -12.09
N ALA A 154 -10.62 -6.19 -11.95
CA ALA A 154 -11.29 -7.46 -12.17
C ALA A 154 -12.38 -7.70 -11.11
N TRP A 155 -12.06 -7.40 -9.85
CA TRP A 155 -13.02 -7.50 -8.75
C TRP A 155 -14.21 -6.54 -8.93
N LEU A 156 -13.96 -5.27 -9.26
CA LEU A 156 -15.02 -4.30 -9.54
C LEU A 156 -15.85 -4.69 -10.76
N THR A 157 -15.22 -5.25 -11.79
CA THR A 157 -15.91 -5.76 -12.98
C THR A 157 -16.89 -6.87 -12.60
N ASP A 158 -16.50 -7.79 -11.73
CA ASP A 158 -17.38 -8.86 -11.25
C ASP A 158 -18.59 -8.32 -10.48
N VAL A 159 -18.37 -7.35 -9.56
CA VAL A 159 -19.45 -6.68 -8.82
C VAL A 159 -20.43 -5.98 -9.78
N ILE A 160 -19.90 -5.24 -10.77
CA ILE A 160 -20.73 -4.54 -11.77
C ILE A 160 -21.52 -5.54 -12.62
N CYS A 161 -20.86 -6.57 -13.15
CA CYS A 161 -21.51 -7.61 -13.96
C CYS A 161 -22.61 -8.33 -13.18
N THR A 162 -22.34 -8.67 -11.92
CA THR A 162 -23.31 -9.35 -11.06
C THR A 162 -24.53 -8.48 -10.79
N ALA A 163 -24.32 -7.18 -10.53
CA ALA A 163 -25.42 -6.25 -10.30
C ALA A 163 -26.29 -6.01 -11.55
N LEU A 164 -25.72 -6.14 -12.76
CA LEU A 164 -26.39 -5.80 -14.02
C LEU A 164 -26.90 -7.02 -14.82
N ARG A 165 -26.61 -8.25 -14.38
CA ARG A 165 -27.13 -9.48 -14.99
C ARG A 165 -28.55 -9.80 -14.50
N ALA A 166 -29.37 -10.36 -15.38
CA ALA A 166 -30.64 -10.98 -14.99
C ALA A 166 -30.38 -12.10 -13.98
N PRO A 167 -31.21 -12.26 -12.94
CA PRO A 167 -31.25 -13.51 -12.20
C PRO A 167 -31.58 -14.59 -13.23
N SER A 168 -30.70 -15.58 -13.40
CA SER A 168 -31.07 -16.79 -14.14
C SER A 168 -32.32 -17.37 -13.48
N ASP A 169 -33.34 -17.77 -14.26
CA ASP A 169 -34.57 -18.41 -13.77
C ASP A 169 -34.23 -19.70 -13.00
N THR A 170 -33.89 -19.54 -11.72
CA THR A 170 -33.68 -20.62 -10.78
C THR A 170 -34.65 -20.37 -9.63
N THR A 171 -35.66 -21.23 -9.58
CA THR A 171 -36.76 -21.27 -8.63
C THR A 171 -36.26 -21.25 -7.18
N ALA A 172 -36.68 -20.22 -6.44
CA ALA A 172 -36.85 -20.16 -4.97
C ALA A 172 -35.58 -20.09 -4.06
N PRO A 173 -35.74 -19.87 -2.73
CA PRO A 173 -35.46 -18.60 -2.07
C PRO A 173 -34.20 -18.66 -1.20
N GLY A 174 -33.33 -17.65 -1.29
CA GLY A 174 -32.12 -17.58 -0.47
C GLY A 174 -31.53 -16.17 -0.44
N ARG A 175 -32.19 -15.29 0.32
CA ARG A 175 -31.86 -13.86 0.50
C ARG A 175 -30.54 -13.56 1.23
N ASN A 176 -29.55 -14.47 1.23
CA ASN A 176 -28.35 -14.38 2.07
C ASN A 176 -26.99 -14.57 1.37
N ALA A 177 -26.91 -14.62 0.03
CA ALA A 177 -25.67 -15.02 -0.66
C ALA A 177 -24.82 -13.89 -1.28
N ALA A 178 -25.32 -12.65 -1.40
CA ALA A 178 -24.57 -11.58 -2.09
C ALA A 178 -23.56 -10.81 -1.21
N THR A 179 -23.48 -11.15 0.08
CA THR A 179 -22.48 -10.60 1.04
C THR A 179 -21.75 -11.69 1.83
N ALA A 180 -22.07 -12.97 1.58
CA ALA A 180 -21.26 -14.07 2.06
C ALA A 180 -19.94 -14.00 1.32
N GLY A 181 -18.89 -13.63 2.06
CA GLY A 181 -17.55 -13.40 1.55
C GLY A 181 -17.20 -14.43 0.50
N HIS A 182 -16.77 -13.94 -0.66
CA HIS A 182 -16.06 -14.75 -1.65
C HIS A 182 -15.09 -15.61 -0.84
N ALA A 183 -15.48 -16.88 -0.68
CA ALA A 183 -14.80 -17.82 0.18
C ALA A 183 -13.34 -17.71 -0.20
N ALA A 184 -12.52 -17.35 0.78
CA ALA A 184 -11.09 -17.12 0.64
C ALA A 184 -10.55 -18.13 -0.35
N THR A 185 -10.34 -17.70 -1.59
CA THR A 185 -9.66 -18.51 -2.59
C THR A 185 -8.39 -18.94 -1.87
N GLY A 186 -8.10 -20.23 -1.72
CA GLY A 186 -6.98 -20.74 -0.91
C GLY A 186 -5.59 -20.20 -1.28
N LYS A 187 -5.52 -19.22 -2.20
CA LYS A 187 -4.40 -18.34 -2.47
C LYS A 187 -4.07 -17.51 -1.24
N THR A 188 -2.90 -17.79 -0.70
CA THR A 188 -2.25 -16.98 0.33
C THR A 188 -2.22 -15.51 -0.10
N PRO A 189 -2.69 -14.58 0.75
CA PRO A 189 -2.74 -13.16 0.41
C PRO A 189 -1.33 -12.59 0.22
N ALA A 190 -1.16 -11.66 -0.72
CA ALA A 190 0.16 -11.17 -1.15
C ALA A 190 0.98 -10.53 -0.03
N PHE A 191 0.33 -9.96 1.00
CA PHE A 191 1.05 -9.35 2.12
C PHE A 191 1.84 -10.38 2.94
N ILE A 192 1.38 -11.65 3.00
CA ILE A 192 2.09 -12.72 3.72
C ILE A 192 3.48 -12.92 3.10
N TYR A 193 3.56 -13.00 1.77
CA TYR A 193 4.83 -13.12 1.05
C TYR A 193 5.69 -11.87 1.22
N ALA A 194 5.10 -10.68 1.12
CA ALA A 194 5.83 -9.42 1.29
C ALA A 194 6.44 -9.28 2.69
N MET A 195 5.66 -9.54 3.74
CA MET A 195 6.13 -9.50 5.13
C MET A 195 7.13 -10.61 5.43
N THR A 196 6.89 -11.82 4.93
CA THR A 196 7.88 -12.92 5.04
C THR A 196 9.21 -12.52 4.42
N GLY A 197 9.20 -12.06 3.16
CA GLY A 197 10.41 -11.67 2.45
C GLY A 197 11.15 -10.53 3.16
N LEU A 198 10.42 -9.54 3.68
CA LEU A 198 10.99 -8.44 4.45
C LEU A 198 11.67 -8.92 5.74
N PHE A 199 11.00 -9.79 6.50
CA PHE A 199 11.56 -10.33 7.74
C PHE A 199 12.74 -11.28 7.50
N VAL A 200 12.68 -12.09 6.45
CA VAL A 200 13.81 -12.93 6.02
C VAL A 200 15.01 -12.05 5.66
N LEU A 201 14.81 -11.01 4.85
CA LEU A 201 15.89 -10.11 4.44
C LEU A 201 16.55 -9.46 5.65
N PHE A 202 15.77 -8.84 6.55
CA PHE A 202 16.34 -8.19 7.73
C PHE A 202 16.96 -9.18 8.71
N GLY A 203 16.35 -10.35 8.91
CA GLY A 203 16.93 -11.41 9.74
C GLY A 203 18.27 -11.92 9.18
N LEU A 204 18.37 -12.12 7.86
CA LEU A 204 19.63 -12.54 7.23
C LEU A 204 20.70 -11.45 7.30
N LEU A 205 20.33 -10.19 7.01
CA LEU A 205 21.26 -9.06 7.13
C LEU A 205 21.78 -8.90 8.57
N GLY A 206 20.89 -9.01 9.56
CA GLY A 206 21.26 -8.96 10.98
C GLY A 206 22.14 -10.14 11.40
N LEU A 207 21.91 -11.34 10.86
CA LEU A 207 22.74 -12.50 11.12
C LEU A 207 24.14 -12.36 10.52
N VAL A 208 24.25 -11.87 9.27
CA VAL A 208 25.53 -11.56 8.62
C VAL A 208 26.28 -10.48 9.40
N SER A 209 25.58 -9.43 9.84
CA SER A 209 26.10 -8.37 10.71
C SER A 209 26.67 -8.96 12.01
N ALA A 210 25.92 -9.84 12.68
CA ALA A 210 26.37 -10.49 13.91
C ALA A 210 27.56 -11.44 13.70
N ILE A 211 27.62 -12.20 12.61
CA ILE A 211 28.73 -13.12 12.30
C ILE A 211 30.01 -12.34 11.96
N THR A 212 29.90 -11.30 11.13
CA THR A 212 31.05 -10.49 10.71
C THR A 212 31.51 -9.50 11.77
N GLY A 213 30.67 -9.22 12.76
CA GLY A 213 30.90 -8.17 13.76
C GLY A 213 30.78 -6.75 13.21
N ILE A 214 30.31 -6.58 11.98
CA ILE A 214 30.10 -5.28 11.33
C ILE A 214 28.69 -4.81 11.62
N GLN A 215 28.54 -3.68 12.33
CA GLN A 215 27.24 -3.12 12.70
C GLN A 215 26.65 -2.23 11.59
N THR A 216 27.43 -1.28 11.06
CA THR A 216 27.02 -0.46 9.91
C THR A 216 28.20 -0.20 8.98
N TYR A 217 27.91 -0.15 7.67
CA TYR A 217 28.84 0.25 6.63
C TYR A 217 28.40 1.58 6.04
N ARG A 218 29.26 2.59 6.11
CA ARG A 218 29.03 3.91 5.51
C ARG A 218 30.10 4.17 4.45
N GLY A 219 29.77 3.89 3.19
CA GLY A 219 30.64 4.21 2.05
C GLY A 219 30.47 5.65 1.59
N GLY A 220 31.55 6.36 1.33
CA GLY A 220 31.54 7.71 0.75
C GLY A 220 32.76 7.98 -0.14
N LEU A 221 32.73 9.11 -0.86
CA LEU A 221 33.82 9.53 -1.76
C LEU A 221 35.17 9.75 -1.04
N GLY A 222 35.15 9.91 0.29
CA GLY A 222 36.35 10.05 1.13
C GLY A 222 36.80 8.76 1.83
N GLY A 223 36.22 7.61 1.49
CA GLY A 223 36.52 6.32 2.11
C GLY A 223 35.29 5.63 2.71
N SER A 224 35.48 4.41 3.21
CA SER A 224 34.46 3.63 3.89
C SER A 224 34.68 3.63 5.40
N VAL A 225 33.62 3.86 6.17
CA VAL A 225 33.61 3.69 7.62
C VAL A 225 32.87 2.40 7.93
N ILE A 226 33.60 1.40 8.41
CA ILE A 226 33.06 0.16 8.96
C ILE A 226 32.98 0.35 10.46
N THR A 227 31.77 0.28 11.02
CA THR A 227 31.58 0.28 12.48
C THR A 227 31.43 -1.15 12.95
N HIS A 228 32.11 -1.48 14.04
CA HIS A 228 31.99 -2.76 14.70
C HIS A 228 31.12 -2.64 15.95
N TYR A 229 30.54 -3.75 16.40
CA TYR A 229 29.84 -3.78 17.68
C TYR A 229 30.79 -3.39 18.82
N ALA A 230 30.31 -2.56 19.74
CA ALA A 230 31.11 -2.10 20.87
C ALA A 230 31.54 -3.23 21.82
N ASN A 231 30.79 -4.34 21.85
CA ASN A 231 31.13 -5.54 22.61
C ASN A 231 30.43 -6.79 22.05
N ASP A 232 30.91 -7.97 22.46
CA ASP A 232 30.36 -9.26 22.05
C ASP A 232 28.91 -9.47 22.52
N THR A 233 28.51 -8.85 23.63
CA THR A 233 27.13 -8.97 24.14
C THR A 233 26.14 -8.37 23.16
N LEU A 234 26.38 -7.16 22.66
CA LEU A 234 25.54 -6.51 21.66
C LEU A 234 25.51 -7.30 20.35
N ARG A 235 26.63 -7.90 19.96
CA ARG A 235 26.72 -8.78 18.80
C ARG A 235 25.84 -10.03 18.96
N MET A 236 25.91 -10.69 20.12
CA MET A 236 25.07 -11.85 20.44
C MET A 236 23.59 -11.48 20.50
N VAL A 237 23.23 -10.35 21.10
CA VAL A 237 21.85 -9.83 21.15
C VAL A 237 21.32 -9.58 19.74
N ALA A 238 22.11 -8.96 18.87
CA ALA A 238 21.74 -8.74 17.48
C ALA A 238 21.54 -10.07 16.71
N GLY A 239 22.43 -11.05 16.93
CA GLY A 239 22.30 -12.40 16.36
C GLY A 239 21.02 -13.10 16.83
N ALA A 240 20.74 -13.09 18.14
CA ALA A 240 19.53 -13.67 18.71
C ALA A 240 18.25 -12.99 18.18
N GLY A 241 18.23 -11.65 18.12
CA GLY A 241 17.13 -10.90 17.53
C GLY A 241 16.90 -11.23 16.06
N SER A 242 17.99 -11.45 15.30
CA SER A 242 17.94 -11.85 13.89
C SER A 242 17.33 -13.25 13.70
N ILE A 243 17.72 -14.22 14.54
CA ILE A 243 17.13 -15.56 14.54
C ILE A 243 15.64 -15.49 14.91
N ALA A 244 15.29 -14.72 15.94
CA ALA A 244 13.89 -14.51 16.31
C ALA A 244 13.08 -13.92 15.16
N MET A 245 13.64 -12.96 14.42
CA MET A 245 13.01 -12.37 13.24
C MET A 245 12.78 -13.39 12.12
N LEU A 246 13.74 -14.30 11.88
CA LEU A 246 13.60 -15.41 10.92
C LEU A 246 12.51 -16.40 11.36
N LEU A 247 12.41 -16.71 12.66
CA LEU A 247 11.34 -17.56 13.20
C LEU A 247 9.96 -16.90 13.04
N VAL A 248 9.86 -15.59 13.27
CA VAL A 248 8.63 -14.83 12.98
C VAL A 248 8.33 -14.86 11.49
N ALA A 249 9.32 -14.69 10.61
CA ALA A 249 9.13 -14.79 9.17
C ALA A 249 8.56 -16.15 8.75
N TYR A 250 9.13 -17.24 9.28
CA TYR A 250 8.64 -18.59 9.05
C TYR A 250 7.21 -18.75 9.55
N GLY A 251 6.91 -18.24 10.75
CA GLY A 251 5.55 -18.26 11.29
C GLY A 251 4.56 -17.43 10.46
N ILE A 252 4.96 -16.29 9.89
CA ILE A 252 4.13 -15.50 8.96
C ILE A 252 3.84 -16.31 7.70
N TYR A 253 4.87 -16.92 7.09
CA TYR A 253 4.74 -17.76 5.91
C TYR A 253 3.81 -18.96 6.13
N ARG A 254 3.95 -19.62 7.29
CA ARG A 254 3.10 -20.73 7.74
C ARG A 254 1.75 -20.27 8.29
N ARG A 255 1.52 -18.96 8.38
CA ARG A 255 0.28 -18.35 8.88
C ARG A 255 -0.06 -18.77 10.32
N MET A 256 0.94 -18.95 11.18
CA MET A 256 0.76 -19.37 12.57
C MET A 256 0.27 -18.23 13.46
N LEU A 257 -0.69 -18.48 14.34
CA LEU A 257 -1.20 -17.50 15.30
C LEU A 257 -0.10 -16.88 16.17
N PHE A 258 0.92 -17.67 16.54
CA PHE A 258 2.08 -17.18 17.27
C PHE A 258 2.76 -16.00 16.57
N ALA A 259 2.95 -16.06 15.24
CA ALA A 259 3.61 -15.01 14.48
C ALA A 259 2.77 -13.73 14.43
N TRP A 260 1.45 -13.86 14.38
CA TRP A 260 0.54 -12.72 14.52
C TRP A 260 0.70 -12.06 15.90
N ARG A 261 0.76 -12.82 16.99
CA ARG A 261 1.01 -12.25 18.33
C ARG A 261 2.39 -11.61 18.42
N ALA A 262 3.42 -12.26 17.89
CA ALA A 262 4.79 -11.74 17.87
C ALA A 262 4.91 -10.41 17.11
N GLY A 263 4.12 -10.20 16.05
CA GLY A 263 4.07 -8.92 15.35
C GLY A 263 3.65 -7.74 16.26
N PHE A 264 2.72 -7.93 17.19
CA PHE A 264 2.38 -6.89 18.16
C PHE A 264 3.49 -6.64 19.16
N VAL A 265 4.15 -7.69 19.64
CA VAL A 265 5.28 -7.56 20.56
C VAL A 265 6.40 -6.77 19.89
N LEU A 266 6.72 -7.07 18.63
CA LEU A 266 7.73 -6.34 17.85
C LEU A 266 7.34 -4.88 17.61
N LEU A 267 6.07 -4.61 17.28
CA LEU A 267 5.57 -3.23 17.13
C LEU A 267 5.64 -2.45 18.45
N ALA A 268 5.22 -3.06 19.57
CA ALA A 268 5.26 -2.42 20.88
C ALA A 268 6.70 -2.19 21.33
N ALA A 269 7.59 -3.17 21.15
CA ALA A 269 9.00 -3.05 21.48
C ALA A 269 9.70 -1.98 20.65
N SER A 270 9.39 -1.87 19.35
CA SER A 270 9.98 -0.82 18.50
C SER A 270 9.49 0.57 18.88
N MET A 271 8.21 0.74 19.17
CA MET A 271 7.66 2.01 19.69
C MET A 271 8.30 2.38 21.03
N ALA A 272 8.38 1.43 21.97
CA ALA A 272 9.01 1.66 23.27
C ALA A 272 10.47 2.05 23.11
N TYR A 273 11.22 1.35 22.26
CA TYR A 273 12.61 1.69 21.96
C TYR A 273 12.74 3.10 21.36
N SER A 274 11.95 3.45 20.35
CA SER A 274 11.99 4.78 19.72
C SER A 274 11.62 5.93 20.66
N VAL A 275 10.80 5.66 21.68
CA VAL A 275 10.43 6.66 22.69
C VAL A 275 11.47 6.73 23.81
N ILE A 276 11.98 5.60 24.28
CA ILE A 276 12.89 5.53 25.44
C ILE A 276 14.32 5.92 25.06
N ASP A 277 14.82 5.50 23.89
CA ASP A 277 16.21 5.72 23.45
C ASP A 277 16.66 7.20 23.56
N PRO A 278 15.86 8.19 23.12
CA PRO A 278 16.23 9.60 23.28
C PRO A 278 16.39 10.10 24.71
N PHE A 279 15.73 9.45 25.69
CA PHE A 279 15.83 9.80 27.11
C PHE A 279 17.03 9.16 27.79
N VAL A 280 17.42 7.96 27.35
CA VAL A 280 18.54 7.20 27.95
C VAL A 280 19.88 7.65 27.37
N ARG A 281 19.91 8.10 26.11
CA ARG A 281 21.13 8.56 25.45
C ARG A 281 21.58 9.94 25.89
N THR A 282 22.79 10.01 26.43
CA THR A 282 23.45 11.26 26.86
C THR A 282 24.21 11.95 25.73
N ASP A 283 24.44 11.28 24.61
CA ASP A 283 25.31 11.72 23.52
C ASP A 283 24.57 12.41 22.35
N LEU A 284 23.26 12.62 22.46
CA LEU A 284 22.44 13.11 21.35
C LEU A 284 22.63 14.60 21.02
N GLY A 285 23.05 15.43 21.98
CA GLY A 285 23.18 16.89 21.78
C GLY A 285 21.94 17.51 21.12
N ASP A 286 22.14 18.28 20.05
CA ASP A 286 21.08 18.92 19.27
C ASP A 286 20.14 17.94 18.56
N ALA A 287 20.55 16.67 18.38
CA ALA A 287 19.72 15.64 17.77
C ALA A 287 18.62 15.11 18.71
N ARG A 288 18.62 15.49 20.00
CA ARG A 288 17.63 15.01 20.97
C ARG A 288 16.20 15.46 20.62
N VAL A 289 16.01 16.72 20.22
CA VAL A 289 14.69 17.27 19.85
C VAL A 289 14.09 16.53 18.64
N PRO A 290 14.77 16.39 17.49
CA PRO A 290 14.23 15.61 16.39
C PRO A 290 14.02 14.14 16.75
N ALA A 291 14.89 13.54 17.57
CA ALA A 291 14.71 12.15 18.02
C ALA A 291 13.43 11.96 18.85
N LEU A 292 13.11 12.89 19.77
CA LEU A 292 11.85 12.89 20.52
C LEU A 292 10.62 13.09 19.61
N ALA A 293 10.73 13.99 18.63
CA ALA A 293 9.67 14.18 17.64
C ALA A 293 9.43 12.90 16.83
N PHE A 294 10.49 12.24 16.36
CA PHE A 294 10.41 10.93 15.70
C PHE A 294 9.81 9.86 16.61
N GLY A 295 10.17 9.84 17.90
CA GLY A 295 9.55 8.99 18.91
C GLY A 295 8.03 9.20 18.98
N GLY A 296 7.57 10.45 19.05
CA GLY A 296 6.14 10.78 19.03
C GLY A 296 5.43 10.32 17.74
N PHE A 297 6.01 10.58 16.57
CA PHE A 297 5.46 10.09 15.30
C PHE A 297 5.43 8.56 15.21
N SER A 298 6.43 7.88 15.76
CA SER A 298 6.51 6.42 15.76
C SER A 298 5.34 5.78 16.52
N VAL A 299 4.84 6.40 17.59
CA VAL A 299 3.66 5.94 18.32
C VAL A 299 2.40 6.03 17.46
N VAL A 300 2.19 7.16 16.78
CA VAL A 300 1.04 7.34 15.87
C VAL A 300 1.06 6.32 14.74
N ILE A 301 2.23 6.16 14.12
CA ILE A 301 2.46 5.18 13.06
C ILE A 301 2.23 3.76 13.60
N GLY A 302 2.75 3.45 14.78
CA GLY A 302 2.62 2.16 15.43
C GLY A 302 1.17 1.79 15.79
N VAL A 303 0.35 2.75 16.21
CA VAL A 303 -1.11 2.53 16.41
C VAL A 303 -1.79 2.17 15.09
N PHE A 304 -1.47 2.87 14.00
CA PHE A 304 -2.02 2.55 12.68
C PHE A 304 -1.61 1.15 12.23
N TRP A 305 -0.33 0.79 12.38
CA TRP A 305 0.18 -0.54 12.06
C TRP A 305 -0.41 -1.63 12.95
N ALA A 306 -0.58 -1.39 14.25
CA ALA A 306 -1.20 -2.32 15.18
C ALA A 306 -2.65 -2.60 14.77
N ARG A 307 -3.41 -1.56 14.41
CA ARG A 307 -4.76 -1.72 13.84
C ARG A 307 -4.69 -2.57 12.57
N TRP A 308 -3.83 -2.21 11.62
CA TRP A 308 -3.71 -2.93 10.34
C TRP A 308 -3.35 -4.41 10.54
N TRP A 309 -2.39 -4.69 11.43
CA TRP A 309 -1.96 -6.03 11.78
C TRP A 309 -3.05 -6.83 12.49
N HIS A 310 -3.83 -6.19 13.36
CA HIS A 310 -5.03 -6.79 13.96
C HIS A 310 -6.03 -7.24 12.88
N ALA A 311 -6.27 -6.41 11.86
CA ALA A 311 -7.17 -6.74 10.77
C ALA A 311 -6.69 -7.94 9.92
N GLN A 312 -5.40 -8.32 10.01
CA GLN A 312 -4.89 -9.51 9.33
C GLN A 312 -5.15 -10.82 10.09
N ARG A 313 -5.78 -10.79 11.28
CA ARG A 313 -5.98 -11.95 12.16
C ARG A 313 -6.60 -13.15 11.46
N ASP A 314 -7.57 -12.93 10.58
CA ASP A 314 -8.30 -13.98 9.84
C ASP A 314 -7.39 -14.78 8.90
N HIS A 315 -6.23 -14.22 8.56
CA HIS A 315 -5.24 -14.91 7.76
C HIS A 315 -4.32 -15.81 8.57
N PHE A 316 -4.41 -15.86 9.90
CA PHE A 316 -3.58 -16.72 10.74
C PHE A 316 -4.42 -17.83 11.39
N HIS A 317 -3.86 -19.03 11.47
CA HIS A 317 -4.49 -20.24 11.98
C HIS A 317 -3.70 -20.79 13.16
N ASP A 318 -4.39 -21.57 13.99
CA ASP A 318 -3.82 -22.21 15.18
C ASP A 318 -2.80 -23.31 14.80
#